data_AF-A4VCC4-F1
#
_entry.id   AF-A4VCC4-F1
#
_cell.length_a   1.000
_cell.length_b   1.000
_cell.length_c   1.000
_cell.angle_alpha   90.00
_cell.angle_beta   90.00
_cell.angle_gamma   90.00
#
_symmetry.space_group_name_H-M   'P 1'
#
loop_
_entity.id
_entity.type
_entity.pdbx_description
1 polymer ?
#
loop_
_entity_poly.entity_id
_entity_poly.type
_entity_poly.pdbx_seq_one_letter_code
_entity_poly.pdbx_strand_id
1 'polypeptide(L)'
;PCSFLRIRTSTPLVMNQEYIIRSTFRGNLQTNMRGFYRSWYVDRTGKRWMATTQFQPGHARQAFPCYDEPGFKATFDITMNREADFSP
;
A
#
# COMPACT_ATOMS: atom_id res chain seq x y z
N PRO A 1 -2.18 -10.07 -14.98
CA PRO A 1 -1.33 -11.14 -14.42
C PRO A 1 -0.85 -10.76 -13.00
N CYS A 2 -1.17 -11.58 -12.00
CA CYS A 2 -0.70 -11.37 -10.63
C CYS A 2 0.83 -11.44 -10.59
N SER A 3 1.51 -10.31 -10.41
CA SER A 3 2.95 -10.24 -10.29
C SER A 3 3.35 -10.40 -8.82
N PHE A 4 4.11 -11.45 -8.51
CA PHE A 4 4.72 -11.65 -7.20
C PHE A 4 6.11 -11.02 -7.17
N LEU A 5 6.47 -10.38 -6.06
CA LEU A 5 7.85 -10.01 -5.77
C LEU A 5 8.60 -11.25 -5.26
N ARG A 6 9.66 -11.66 -5.95
CA ARG A 6 10.53 -12.77 -5.53
C ARG A 6 11.86 -12.22 -5.04
N ILE A 7 12.13 -12.36 -3.75
CA ILE A 7 13.41 -11.99 -3.13
C ILE A 7 14.27 -13.25 -3.07
N ARG A 8 15.36 -13.28 -3.84
CA ARG A 8 16.32 -14.40 -3.83
C ARG A 8 17.32 -14.19 -2.70
N THR A 9 17.52 -15.21 -1.88
CA THR A 9 18.53 -15.21 -0.82
C THR A 9 19.79 -15.89 -1.31
N SER A 10 20.94 -15.48 -0.78
CA SER A 10 22.23 -16.13 -1.06
C SER A 10 22.36 -17.48 -0.35
N THR A 11 21.67 -17.64 0.78
CA THR A 11 21.62 -18.88 1.57
C THR A 11 20.18 -19.27 1.88
N PRO A 12 19.90 -20.55 2.16
CA PRO A 12 18.60 -20.98 2.67
C PRO A 12 18.24 -20.24 3.96
N LEU A 13 16.94 -19.95 4.14
CA LEU A 13 16.43 -19.40 5.39
C LEU A 13 16.41 -20.49 6.47
N VAL A 14 16.69 -20.09 7.71
CA VAL A 14 16.70 -20.98 8.88
C VAL A 14 15.31 -20.99 9.50
N MET A 15 14.84 -22.19 9.87
CA MET A 15 13.54 -22.35 10.54
C MET A 15 13.54 -21.64 11.90
N ASN A 16 12.40 -21.04 12.27
CA ASN A 16 12.18 -20.32 13.54
C ASN A 16 13.10 -19.10 13.76
N GLN A 17 13.71 -18.58 12.68
CA GLN A 17 14.47 -17.34 12.70
C GLN A 17 13.61 -16.18 12.19
N GLU A 18 13.68 -15.04 12.87
CA GLU A 18 13.04 -13.81 12.42
C GLU A 18 13.91 -13.08 11.39
N TYR A 19 13.28 -12.54 10.35
CA TYR A 19 13.92 -11.79 9.28
C TYR A 19 13.17 -10.49 9.02
N ILE A 20 13.91 -9.43 8.72
CA ILE A 20 13.34 -8.12 8.37
C ILE A 20 13.55 -7.87 6.89
N ILE A 21 12.46 -7.71 6.15
CA ILE A 21 12.48 -7.28 4.75
C ILE A 21 12.28 -5.76 4.72
N ARG A 22 13.26 -5.05 4.18
CA ARG A 22 13.15 -3.61 3.88
C ARG A 22 13.04 -3.42 2.38
N SER A 23 12.07 -2.64 1.95
CA SER A 23 11.84 -2.37 0.52
C SER A 23 11.42 -0.92 0.32
N THR A 24 11.92 -0.31 -0.75
CA THR A 24 11.50 1.00 -1.22
C THR A 24 10.78 0.81 -2.55
N PHE A 25 9.59 1.39 -2.67
CA PHE A 25 8.76 1.27 -3.86
C PHE A 25 8.13 2.61 -4.21
N ARG A 26 7.73 2.73 -5.47
CA ARG A 26 7.00 3.89 -5.98
C ARG A 26 5.87 3.38 -6.86
N GLY A 27 4.72 4.03 -6.78
CA GLY A 27 3.55 3.76 -7.61
C GLY A 27 2.82 5.05 -7.91
N ASN A 28 2.00 5.02 -8.96
CA ASN A 28 1.07 6.10 -9.26
C ASN A 28 -0.24 5.84 -8.53
N LEU A 29 -0.87 6.91 -8.04
CA LEU A 29 -2.25 6.83 -7.54
C LEU A 29 -3.16 6.37 -8.67
N GLN A 30 -3.93 5.32 -8.40
CA GLN A 30 -4.87 4.76 -9.35
C GLN A 30 -6.07 5.70 -9.57
N THR A 31 -6.85 5.44 -10.62
CA THR A 31 -8.09 6.17 -10.93
C THR A 31 -9.32 5.26 -10.99
N ASN A 32 -9.17 4.00 -10.59
CA ASN A 32 -10.16 2.93 -10.76
C ASN A 32 -10.78 2.46 -9.42
N MET A 33 -10.70 3.30 -8.37
CA MET A 33 -11.24 3.02 -7.04
C MET A 33 -10.72 1.72 -6.39
N ARG A 34 -9.50 1.30 -6.74
CA ARG A 34 -8.84 0.11 -6.19
C ARG A 34 -7.43 0.45 -5.70
N GLY A 35 -7.00 -0.26 -4.66
CA GLY A 35 -5.67 -0.03 -4.08
C GLY A 35 -5.61 1.34 -3.44
N PHE A 36 -4.50 2.05 -3.66
CA PHE A 36 -4.38 3.46 -3.30
C PHE A 36 -4.67 4.33 -4.53
N TYR A 37 -5.75 5.11 -4.47
CA TYR A 37 -6.29 5.81 -5.63
C TYR A 37 -6.63 7.26 -5.31
N ARG A 38 -6.66 8.11 -6.34
CA ARG A 38 -7.13 9.48 -6.22
C ARG A 38 -8.62 9.55 -6.50
N SER A 39 -9.31 10.33 -5.69
CA SER A 39 -10.71 10.69 -5.88
C SER A 39 -10.85 12.20 -5.74
N TRP A 40 -12.05 12.72 -5.97
CA TRP A 40 -12.34 14.14 -5.85
C TRP A 40 -13.73 14.36 -5.26
N TYR A 41 -13.89 15.50 -4.63
CA TYR A 41 -15.18 15.99 -4.16
C TYR A 41 -15.28 17.49 -4.45
N VAL A 42 -16.47 18.07 -4.26
CA VAL A 42 -16.70 19.51 -4.42
C VAL A 42 -16.98 20.10 -3.05
N ASP A 43 -16.23 21.15 -2.69
CA ASP A 43 -16.49 21.98 -1.52
C ASP A 43 -16.93 23.40 -1.95
N ARG A 44 -17.04 24.31 -0.98
CA ARG A 44 -17.44 25.72 -1.23
C ARG A 44 -16.45 26.49 -2.13
N THR A 45 -15.22 26.03 -2.23
CA THR A 45 -14.13 26.63 -3.01
C THR A 45 -13.94 25.95 -4.37
N GLY A 46 -14.57 24.81 -4.59
CA GLY A 46 -14.58 24.09 -5.86
C GLY A 46 -14.14 22.64 -5.74
N LYS A 47 -13.59 22.08 -6.82
CA LYS A 47 -13.15 20.69 -6.88
C LYS A 47 -11.88 20.49 -6.05
N ARG A 48 -11.94 19.60 -5.06
CA ARG A 48 -10.81 19.16 -4.23
C ARG A 48 -10.42 17.73 -4.56
N TRP A 49 -9.13 17.46 -4.55
CA TRP A 49 -8.59 16.12 -4.72
C TRP A 49 -8.31 15.48 -3.36
N MET A 50 -8.48 14.17 -3.30
CA MET A 50 -8.11 13.35 -2.15
C MET A 50 -7.44 12.06 -2.62
N ALA A 51 -6.64 11.47 -1.75
CA ALA A 51 -6.13 10.11 -1.93
C ALA A 51 -6.79 9.20 -0.89
N THR A 52 -7.30 8.06 -1.31
CA THR A 52 -7.99 7.11 -0.43
C THR A 52 -7.74 5.68 -0.88
N THR A 53 -8.03 4.72 -0.01
CA THR A 53 -7.70 3.31 -0.19
C THR A 53 -8.93 2.43 -0.25
N GLN A 54 -8.95 1.49 -1.20
CA GLN A 54 -9.90 0.38 -1.24
C GLN A 54 -9.12 -0.92 -1.47
N PHE A 55 -8.85 -1.63 -0.39
CA PHE A 55 -7.98 -2.82 -0.42
C PHE A 55 -8.73 -4.14 -0.60
N GLN A 56 -10.03 -4.21 -0.29
CA GLN A 56 -10.79 -5.43 -0.47
C GLN A 56 -11.00 -5.74 -1.97
N PRO A 57 -10.87 -7.02 -2.40
CA PRO A 57 -10.47 -8.20 -1.62
C PRO A 57 -8.97 -8.51 -1.61
N GLY A 58 -8.17 -7.88 -2.48
CA GLY A 58 -6.73 -8.19 -2.63
C GLY A 58 -6.00 -7.09 -3.41
N HIS A 59 -6.30 -5.84 -3.07
CA HIS A 59 -5.74 -4.65 -3.69
C HIS A 59 -4.75 -3.91 -2.78
N ALA A 60 -4.49 -4.39 -1.56
CA ALA A 60 -3.42 -3.81 -0.72
C ALA A 60 -2.05 -3.92 -1.41
N ARG A 61 -1.81 -5.03 -2.13
CA ARG A 61 -0.59 -5.24 -2.95
C ARG A 61 -0.36 -4.19 -4.05
N GLN A 62 -1.37 -3.38 -4.38
CA GLN A 62 -1.25 -2.28 -5.35
C GLN A 62 -0.72 -0.99 -4.70
N ALA A 63 -0.77 -0.90 -3.37
CA ALA A 63 -0.28 0.23 -2.59
C ALA A 63 1.11 -0.03 -2.03
N PHE A 64 1.37 -1.23 -1.49
CA PHE A 64 2.67 -1.64 -0.96
C PHE A 64 2.87 -3.16 -1.06
N PRO A 65 4.11 -3.67 -1.18
CA PRO A 65 4.37 -5.11 -1.19
C PRO A 65 4.03 -5.73 0.18
N CYS A 66 3.11 -6.70 0.19
CA CYS A 66 2.70 -7.40 1.42
C CYS A 66 2.17 -8.81 1.12
N TYR A 67 2.02 -9.61 2.17
CA TYR A 67 1.29 -10.88 2.14
C TYR A 67 -0.22 -10.59 2.15
N ASP A 68 -0.76 -10.28 0.97
CA ASP A 68 -2.12 -9.78 0.77
C ASP A 68 -3.17 -10.90 0.69
N GLU A 69 -3.25 -11.71 1.75
CA GLU A 69 -4.31 -12.69 1.98
C GLU A 69 -4.81 -12.60 3.44
N PRO A 70 -6.12 -12.76 3.71
CA PRO A 70 -6.71 -12.53 5.04
C PRO A 70 -6.13 -13.39 6.19
N GLY A 71 -5.51 -14.53 5.86
CA GLY A 71 -4.88 -15.42 6.84
C GLY A 71 -3.58 -14.87 7.44
N PHE A 72 -2.91 -13.93 6.77
CA PHE A 72 -1.63 -13.36 7.22
C PHE A 72 -1.85 -12.05 7.98
N LYS A 73 -2.34 -12.17 9.22
CA LYS A 73 -2.51 -11.00 10.10
C LYS A 73 -1.15 -10.49 10.60
N ALA A 74 -1.02 -9.17 10.67
CA ALA A 74 0.16 -8.48 11.20
C ALA A 74 -0.26 -7.12 11.81
N THR A 75 0.64 -6.51 12.57
CA THR A 75 0.52 -5.12 13.02
C THR A 75 1.06 -4.17 11.96
N PHE A 76 0.51 -2.96 11.88
CA PHE A 76 0.90 -1.96 10.88
C PHE A 76 1.13 -0.60 11.55
N ASP A 77 2.38 -0.16 11.56
CA ASP A 77 2.75 1.20 11.92
C ASP A 77 2.87 2.03 10.63
N ILE A 78 1.95 2.99 10.45
CA ILE A 78 1.81 3.75 9.19
C ILE A 78 2.22 5.19 9.42
N THR A 79 3.06 5.71 8.53
CA THR A 79 3.42 7.14 8.46
C THR A 79 3.06 7.70 7.10
N MET A 80 2.40 8.87 7.07
CA MET A 80 2.03 9.55 5.84
C MET A 80 2.65 10.94 5.80
N ASN A 81 3.52 11.17 4.82
CA ASN A 81 4.05 12.49 4.55
C ASN A 81 3.10 13.21 3.58
N ARG A 82 2.65 14.40 3.96
CA ARG A 82 1.70 15.21 3.18
C ARG A 82 2.04 16.69 3.33
N GLU A 83 1.53 17.50 2.41
CA GLU A 83 1.52 18.95 2.56
C GLU A 83 0.61 19.34 3.75
N ALA A 84 0.89 20.49 4.37
CA ALA A 84 0.27 20.91 5.61
C ALA A 84 -1.25 21.17 5.46
N ASP A 85 -1.67 21.56 4.27
CA ASP A 85 -3.04 21.93 3.90
C ASP A 85 -3.98 20.73 3.66
N PHE A 86 -3.45 19.53 3.44
CA PHE A 86 -4.25 18.31 3.43
C PHE A 86 -4.61 17.91 4.86
N SER A 87 -5.90 17.87 5.21
CA SER A 87 -6.30 17.26 6.48
C SER A 87 -6.17 15.72 6.43
N PRO A 88 -5.86 15.06 7.55
CA PRO A 88 -6.00 13.61 7.68
C PRO A 88 -7.45 13.15 7.45
#